data_AF-A0A4P9K396-F1
#
_entry.id   AF-A0A4P9K396-F1
#
_cell.length_a   1.000
_cell.length_b   1.000
_cell.length_c   1.000
_cell.angle_alpha   90.00
_cell.angle_beta   90.00
_cell.angle_gamma   90.00
#
_symmetry.space_group_name_H-M   'P 1'
#
loop_
_entity.id
_entity.type
_entity.pdbx_description
1 polymer ?
#
loop_
_entity_poly.entity_id
_entity_poly.type
_entity_poly.pdbx_seq_one_letter_code
_entity_poly.pdbx_strand_id
1 'polypeptide(L)' 'MDISGVSAAGAVSAALAQKQVYAEGDASVAMFKKALDTQAQNAMMLINSLPQTPTTQGLPANLGNHINTTA' A
#
# COMPACT_ATOMS: atom_id res chain seq x y z
N MET A 1 36.09 -34.29 -20.59
CA MET A 1 35.07 -33.53 -19.84
C MET A 1 35.64 -33.31 -18.45
N ASP A 2 36.40 -32.22 -18.30
CA ASP A 2 37.08 -31.87 -17.05
C ASP A 2 36.04 -31.25 -16.10
N ILE A 3 35.71 -31.98 -15.03
CA ILE A 3 34.81 -31.53 -13.95
C ILE A 3 35.60 -30.81 -12.83
N SER A 4 36.91 -30.65 -13.01
CA SER A 4 37.84 -30.09 -12.03
C SER A 4 37.67 -28.57 -11.82
N GLY A 5 36.85 -27.90 -12.64
CA GLY A 5 36.58 -26.46 -12.58
C GLY A 5 35.48 -26.01 -11.61
N VAL A 6 34.59 -26.91 -11.15
CA VAL A 6 33.60 -26.56 -10.11
C VAL A 6 34.24 -26.81 -8.76
N SER A 7 35.10 -25.90 -8.33
CA SER A 7 35.56 -25.91 -6.94
C SER A 7 34.36 -25.79 -6.00
N ALA A 8 34.42 -26.41 -4.82
CA ALA A 8 33.38 -26.21 -3.79
C ALA A 8 33.11 -24.72 -3.53
N ALA A 9 34.12 -23.87 -3.68
CA ALA A 9 33.99 -22.41 -3.64
C ALA A 9 33.17 -21.82 -4.81
N GLY A 10 33.30 -22.36 -6.03
CA GLY A 10 32.47 -21.98 -7.18
C GLY A 10 31.00 -22.37 -7.00
N ALA A 11 30.73 -23.57 -6.48
CA ALA A 11 29.38 -24.02 -6.16
C ALA A 11 28.72 -23.19 -5.05
N VAL A 12 29.49 -22.86 -3.99
CA VAL A 12 29.01 -21.97 -2.91
C VAL A 12 28.73 -20.56 -3.43
N SER A 13 29.61 -20.00 -4.27
CA SER A 13 29.41 -18.68 -4.87
C SER A 13 28.15 -18.64 -5.75
N ALA A 14 27.90 -19.68 -6.54
CA ALA A 14 26.70 -19.80 -7.35
C ALA A 14 25.42 -19.91 -6.50
N ALA A 15 25.47 -20.70 -5.41
CA ALA A 15 24.35 -20.82 -4.47
C ALA A 15 24.06 -19.49 -3.74
N LEU A 16 25.10 -18.73 -3.39
CA LEU A 16 24.96 -17.42 -2.76
C LEU A 16 24.34 -16.41 -3.74
N ALA A 17 24.83 -16.35 -4.98
CA ALA A 17 24.28 -15.50 -6.02
C ALA A 17 22.79 -15.81 -6.28
N GLN A 18 22.45 -17.10 -6.37
CA GLN A 18 21.06 -17.53 -6.55
C GLN A 18 20.17 -17.13 -5.36
N LYS A 19 20.66 -17.29 -4.11
CA LYS A 19 19.94 -16.84 -2.91
C LYS A 19 19.72 -15.33 -2.91
N GLN A 20 20.69 -14.57 -3.40
CA GLN A 20 20.63 -13.11 -3.47
C GLN A 20 19.58 -12.64 -4.49
N VAL A 21 19.51 -13.29 -5.65
CA VAL A 21 18.45 -13.06 -6.65
C VAL A 21 17.05 -13.34 -6.09
N TYR A 22 16.88 -14.45 -5.35
CA TYR A 22 15.60 -14.72 -4.69
C TYR A 22 15.25 -13.68 -3.63
N ALA A 23 16.22 -13.25 -2.82
CA ALA A 23 16.00 -12.22 -1.81
C ALA A 23 15.61 -10.86 -2.41
N GLU A 24 16.20 -10.46 -3.54
CA GLU A 24 15.81 -9.24 -4.27
C GLU A 24 14.40 -9.35 -4.85
N GLY A 25 14.03 -10.52 -5.39
CA GLY A 25 12.66 -10.79 -5.85
C GLY A 25 11.64 -10.67 -4.72
N ASP A 26 11.90 -11.32 -3.59
CA ASP A 26 11.03 -11.27 -2.41
C ASP A 26 10.91 -9.86 -1.84
N ALA A 27 12.03 -9.10 -1.78
CA ALA A 27 12.02 -7.72 -1.35
C ALA A 27 11.15 -6.83 -2.25
N SER A 28 11.23 -7.05 -3.57
CA SER A 28 10.44 -6.30 -4.56
C SER A 28 8.93 -6.54 -4.37
N VAL A 29 8.53 -7.79 -4.18
CA VAL A 29 7.13 -8.16 -3.91
C VAL A 29 6.67 -7.62 -2.56
N ALA A 30 7.50 -7.71 -1.51
CA ALA A 30 7.18 -7.19 -0.19
C ALA A 30 7.00 -5.66 -0.21
N MET A 31 7.85 -4.93 -0.94
CA MET A 31 7.74 -3.49 -1.11
C MET A 31 6.47 -3.11 -1.88
N PHE A 32 6.14 -3.83 -2.96
CA PHE A 32 4.89 -3.62 -3.68
C PHE A 32 3.67 -3.85 -2.80
N LYS A 33 3.66 -4.95 -2.03
CA LYS A 33 2.58 -5.23 -1.09
C LYS A 33 2.46 -4.16 -0.01
N LYS A 34 3.59 -3.69 0.54
CA LYS A 34 3.61 -2.59 1.51
C LYS A 34 3.04 -1.30 0.93
N ALA A 35 3.33 -1.00 -0.35
CA ALA A 35 2.78 0.17 -1.03
C ALA A 35 1.25 0.06 -1.17
N LEU A 36 0.73 -1.10 -1.58
CA LEU A 36 -0.71 -1.37 -1.64
C LEU A 36 -1.38 -1.24 -0.25
N ASP A 37 -0.78 -1.85 0.76
CA ASP A 37 -1.31 -1.81 2.13
C ASP A 37 -1.31 -0.36 2.67
N THR A 38 -0.28 0.44 2.36
CA THR A 38 -0.19 1.86 2.72
C THR A 38 -1.24 2.70 1.98
N GLN A 39 -1.45 2.45 0.69
CA GLN A 39 -2.48 3.13 -0.09
C GLN A 39 -3.88 2.86 0.49
N ALA A 40 -4.17 1.62 0.86
CA ALA A 40 -5.44 1.25 1.48
C ALA A 40 -5.65 1.96 2.84
N GLN A 41 -4.62 2.01 3.68
CA GLN A 41 -4.68 2.72 4.97
C GLN A 41 -4.93 4.22 4.79
N ASN A 42 -4.24 4.85 3.83
CA ASN A 42 -4.42 6.27 3.53
C ASN A 42 -5.83 6.57 2.99
N ALA A 43 -6.37 5.70 2.13
CA ALA A 43 -7.74 5.84 1.62
C ALA A 43 -8.76 5.75 2.77
N MET A 44 -8.60 4.81 3.69
CA MET A 44 -9.46 4.69 4.88
C MET A 44 -9.36 5.90 5.80
N MET A 45 -8.15 6.43 6.01
CA MET A 45 -7.95 7.66 6.79
C MET A 45 -8.68 8.85 6.17
N LEU A 46 -8.61 9.00 4.85
CA LEU A 46 -9.34 10.06 4.14
C LEU A 46 -10.86 9.92 4.31
N ILE A 47 -11.40 8.70 4.15
CA ILE A 47 -12.83 8.43 4.36
C ILE A 47 -13.24 8.80 5.79
N ASN A 48 -12.44 8.41 6.79
CA ASN A 48 -12.72 8.72 8.19
C ASN A 48 -12.57 10.21 8.53
N SER A 49 -11.81 10.97 7.74
CA SER A 49 -11.66 12.41 7.91
C SER A 49 -12.85 13.21 7.37
N LEU A 50 -13.77 12.57 6.65
CA LEU A 50 -14.96 13.23 6.16
C LEU A 50 -15.80 13.70 7.35
N PRO A 51 -16.23 14.98 7.37
CA PRO A 51 -17.07 15.48 8.43
C PRO A 51 -18.39 14.71 8.45
N GLN A 52 -18.85 14.36 9.64
CA GLN A 52 -20.18 13.77 9.79
C GLN A 52 -21.23 14.75 9.26
N THR A 53 -22.21 14.24 8.52
CA THR A 53 -23.29 15.06 7.99
C THR A 53 -24.02 15.71 9.17
N PRO A 54 -24.18 17.05 9.18
CA PRO A 54 -24.89 17.72 10.27
C PRO A 54 -26.27 17.11 10.46
N THR A 55 -26.57 16.68 11.68
CA THR A 55 -27.90 16.14 12.00
C THR A 55 -28.92 17.26 11.94
N THR A 56 -30.04 17.04 11.28
CA THR A 56 -31.18 17.97 11.31
C THR A 56 -32.04 17.80 12.57
N GLN A 57 -31.69 16.86 13.46
CA GLN A 57 -32.32 16.70 14.77
C GLN A 57 -32.13 17.97 15.62
N GLY A 58 -33.23 18.68 15.86
CA GLY A 58 -33.27 19.93 16.63
C GLY A 58 -33.40 21.19 15.77
N LEU A 59 -33.42 21.08 14.44
CA LEU A 59 -33.70 22.22 13.58
C LEU A 59 -35.21 22.51 13.56
N PRO A 60 -35.63 23.78 13.68
CA PRO A 60 -37.03 24.17 13.51
C PRO A 60 -37.58 23.71 12.15
N ALA A 61 -38.86 23.34 12.08
CA ALA A 61 -39.51 22.81 10.87
C ALA A 61 -39.43 23.73 9.64
N ASN A 62 -39.07 25.00 9.83
CA ASN A 62 -38.94 26.01 8.78
C ASN A 62 -37.49 26.26 8.30
N LEU A 63 -36.48 25.56 8.83
CA LEU A 63 -35.08 25.74 8.42
C LEU A 63 -34.77 24.93 7.14
N GLY A 64 -34.16 25.58 6.14
CA GLY A 64 -33.92 24.99 4.80
C GLY A 64 -34.94 25.39 3.72
N ASN A 65 -36.05 26.06 4.10
CA ASN A 65 -37.05 26.55 3.15
C ASN A 65 -36.60 27.77 2.31
N HIS A 66 -35.50 28.41 2.70
CA HIS A 66 -34.90 29.51 1.95
C HIS A 66 -33.42 29.18 1.72
N ILE A 67 -33.09 28.72 0.52
CA ILE A 67 -31.69 28.60 0.07
C ILE A 67 -31.30 29.95 -0.53
N ASN A 68 -30.23 30.57 -0.03
CA ASN A 68 -29.67 31.76 -0.67
C ASN A 68 -29.00 31.36 -1.99
N THR A 69 -29.72 31.56 -3.09
CA THR A 69 -29.24 31.41 -4.48
C THR A 69 -28.71 32.76 -4.97
N THR A 70 -27.65 33.27 -4.35
CA THR A 70 -26.91 34.41 -4.91
C THR A 70 -25.64 33.88 -5.55
N ALA A 71 -25.54 34.09 -6.87
CA ALA A 71 -24.44 33.66 -7.73
C ALA A 71 -23.22 34.58 -7.63
#